data_AF-A0A9P0JLJ5-F1
#
_entry.id   AF-A0A9P0JLJ5-F1
#
_cell.length_a   1.000
_cell.length_b   1.000
_cell.length_c   1.000
_cell.angle_alpha   90.00
_cell.angle_beta   90.00
_cell.angle_gamma   90.00
#
_symmetry.space_group_name_H-M   'P 1'
#
loop_
_entity.id
_entity.type
_entity.pdbx_description
1 polymer ?
#
loop_
_entity_poly.entity_id
_entity_poly.type
_entity_poly.pdbx_seq_one_letter_code
_entity_poly.pdbx_strand_id
1 'polypeptide(L)' 'MSIVRNKKITRREYCRWTSEDMGHAINTSKQNQCGFNECCRRYNIPKSTFRRHLRSLNKKANENVVFGSTHNF' A
#
# COMPACT_ATOMS: atom_id res chain seq x y z
N MET A 1 8.77 -41.96 -15.51
CA MET A 1 8.76 -41.72 -14.05
C MET A 1 9.54 -40.45 -13.75
N SER A 2 8.84 -39.46 -13.15
CA SER A 2 9.30 -38.37 -12.25
C SER A 2 10.47 -37.46 -12.71
N ILE A 3 10.51 -36.15 -12.46
CA ILE A 3 10.18 -35.40 -11.23
C ILE A 3 9.72 -33.99 -11.63
N VAL A 4 8.53 -33.62 -11.17
CA VAL A 4 7.97 -32.26 -11.21
C VAL A 4 8.93 -31.36 -10.42
N ARG A 5 9.57 -30.38 -11.08
CA ARG A 5 10.43 -29.39 -10.40
C ARG A 5 9.53 -28.49 -9.56
N ASN A 6 9.28 -28.91 -8.32
CA ASN A 6 8.52 -28.15 -7.35
C ASN A 6 9.36 -26.92 -6.95
N LYS A 7 9.17 -25.80 -7.66
CA LYS A 7 9.78 -24.52 -7.32
C LYS A 7 9.24 -24.11 -5.96
N LYS A 8 10.03 -24.32 -4.91
CA LYS A 8 9.76 -23.83 -3.55
C LYS A 8 9.41 -22.35 -3.68
N ILE A 9 8.13 -22.00 -3.49
CA ILE A 9 7.71 -20.61 -3.37
C ILE A 9 8.37 -20.13 -2.09
N THR A 10 9.48 -19.41 -2.22
CA THR A 10 10.19 -18.81 -1.10
C THR A 10 9.18 -17.96 -0.35
N ARG A 11 9.06 -18.21 0.96
CA ARG A 11 8.14 -17.51 1.87
C ARG A 11 8.29 -16.02 1.60
N ARG A 12 7.21 -15.33 1.21
CA ARG A 12 7.25 -13.89 0.94
C ARG A 12 7.82 -13.22 2.19
N GLU A 13 8.97 -12.60 2.08
CA GLU A 13 9.55 -11.82 3.17
C GLU A 13 8.61 -10.63 3.39
N TYR A 14 7.84 -10.69 4.47
CA TYR A 14 6.97 -9.59 4.88
C TYR A 14 7.85 -8.46 5.44
N CYS A 15 7.38 -7.21 5.34
CA CYS A 15 8.04 -6.02 5.90
C CYS A 15 9.37 -5.58 5.23
N ARG A 16 9.54 -5.79 3.92
CA ARG A 16 10.73 -5.30 3.21
C ARG A 16 10.68 -3.82 2.82
N TRP A 17 9.49 -3.21 2.82
CA TRP A 17 9.33 -1.80 2.47
C TRP A 17 9.38 -0.93 3.71
N THR A 18 10.10 0.18 3.61
CA THR A 18 10.20 1.20 4.66
C THR A 18 9.14 2.28 4.48
N SER A 19 8.95 3.13 5.50
CA SER A 19 8.11 4.33 5.39
C SER A 19 8.60 5.29 4.31
N GLU A 20 9.92 5.38 4.13
CA GLU A 20 10.55 6.21 3.09
C GLU A 20 10.22 5.68 1.70
N ASP A 21 10.37 4.37 1.47
CA ASP A 21 9.97 3.72 0.21
C ASP A 21 8.51 4.02 -0.13
N MET A 22 7.65 4.02 0.88
CA MET A 22 6.23 4.32 0.71
C MET A 22 6.01 5.77 0.25
N GLY A 23 6.73 6.72 0.85
CA GLY A 23 6.72 8.13 0.45
C GLY A 23 7.23 8.34 -0.98
N HIS A 24 8.35 7.71 -1.33
CA HIS A 24 8.92 7.76 -2.68
C HIS A 24 7.97 7.15 -3.72
N ALA A 25 7.34 6.01 -3.42
CA ALA A 25 6.36 5.37 -4.30
C ALA A 25 5.14 6.26 -4.57
N ILE A 26 4.64 6.96 -3.55
CA ILE A 26 3.52 7.90 -3.70
C ILE A 26 3.95 9.12 -4.53
N ASN A 27 5.13 9.69 -4.26
CA ASN A 27 5.61 10.86 -4.97
C ASN A 27 5.82 10.57 -6.47
N THR A 28 6.52 9.47 -6.79
CA THR A 28 6.74 9.03 -8.18
C THR A 28 5.43 8.71 -8.92
N SER A 29 4.46 8.12 -8.22
CA SER A 29 3.12 7.88 -8.79
C SER A 29 2.36 9.18 -9.04
N LYS A 30 2.46 10.19 -8.17
CA LYS A 30 1.83 11.51 -8.36
C LYS A 30 2.47 12.30 -9.50
N GLN A 31 3.79 12.16 -9.66
CA GLN A 31 4.55 12.76 -10.76
C GLN A 31 4.34 12.03 -12.11
N ASN A 32 3.48 11.00 -12.15
CA ASN A 32 3.26 10.13 -13.32
C ASN A 32 4.54 9.53 -13.92
N GLN A 33 5.63 9.45 -13.15
CA GLN A 33 6.90 8.89 -13.60
C GLN A 33 6.87 7.37 -13.68
N CYS A 34 6.03 6.72 -12.87
CA CYS A 34 5.91 5.27 -12.82
C CYS A 34 4.44 4.87 -12.60
N GLY A 35 4.00 3.84 -13.33
CA GLY A 35 2.67 3.27 -13.16
C GLY A 35 2.54 2.47 -11.86
N PHE A 36 1.31 2.26 -11.39
CA PHE A 36 1.01 1.59 -10.13
C PHE A 36 1.73 0.25 -9.93
N ASN A 37 1.75 -0.59 -10.98
CA ASN A 37 2.41 -1.90 -10.93
C ASN A 37 3.93 -1.78 -10.84
N GLU A 38 4.51 -0.78 -11.49
CA GLU A 38 5.95 -0.53 -11.51
C GLU A 38 6.42 0.00 -10.15
N CYS A 39 5.69 0.93 -9.53
CA CYS A 39 5.98 1.37 -8.16
C CYS A 39 5.96 0.20 -7.17
N CYS A 40 4.96 -0.69 -7.25
CA CYS A 40 4.89 -1.86 -6.37
C CYS A 40 6.10 -2.79 -6.52
N ARG A 41 6.61 -2.94 -7.76
CA ARG A 41 7.78 -3.77 -8.05
C ARG A 41 9.07 -3.12 -7.55
N ARG A 42 9.27 -1.84 -7.86
CA ARG A 42 10.49 -1.10 -7.56
C ARG A 42 10.73 -0.96 -6.06
N TYR A 43 9.67 -0.66 -5.32
CA TYR A 43 9.74 -0.43 -3.87
C TYR A 43 9.35 -1.68 -3.04
N ASN A 44 9.16 -2.84 -3.68
CA ASN A 44 8.70 -4.10 -3.05
C ASN A 44 7.45 -3.93 -2.16
N ILE A 45 6.56 -3.04 -2.52
CA ILE A 45 5.35 -2.74 -1.75
C ILE A 45 4.20 -3.62 -2.23
N PRO A 46 3.49 -4.31 -1.33
CA PRO A 46 2.28 -5.04 -1.70
C PRO A 46 1.24 -4.11 -2.34
N LYS A 47 0.64 -4.54 -3.45
CA LYS A 47 -0.37 -3.77 -4.19
C LYS A 47 -1.54 -3.33 -3.30
N SER A 48 -2.01 -4.21 -2.41
CA SER A 48 -3.09 -3.91 -1.46
C SER A 48 -2.70 -2.76 -0.53
N THR A 49 -1.50 -2.82 0.05
CA THR A 49 -0.94 -1.77 0.91
C THR A 49 -0.79 -0.46 0.15
N PHE A 50 -0.12 -0.47 -1.01
CA PHE A 50 0.09 0.74 -1.79
C PHE A 50 -1.24 1.41 -2.19
N ARG A 51 -2.24 0.61 -2.58
CA ARG A 51 -3.58 1.10 -2.90
C ARG A 51 -4.26 1.77 -1.70
N ARG A 52 -4.10 1.22 -0.49
CA ARG A 52 -4.65 1.82 0.74
C ARG A 52 -4.01 3.18 1.03
N HIS A 53 -2.70 3.28 0.88
CA HIS A 53 -1.96 4.54 1.07
C HIS A 53 -2.28 5.58 -0.02
N LEU A 54 -2.39 5.17 -1.28
CA LEU A 54 -2.75 6.06 -2.38
C LEU A 54 -4.18 6.62 -2.24
N ARG A 55 -5.14 5.77 -1.88
CA ARG A 55 -6.54 6.20 -1.70
C ARG A 55 -6.76 7.04 -0.44
N SER A 56 -5.73 7.23 0.39
CA SER A 56 -5.80 7.99 1.64
C SER A 56 -6.99 7.58 2.53
N LEU A 57 -7.33 6.28 2.55
CA LEU A 57 -8.49 5.76 3.28
C LEU A 57 -8.34 5.82 4.81
N ASN A 58 -7.17 6.24 5.31
CA ASN A 58 -6.94 6.53 6.73
C ASN A 58 -7.37 7.96 7.13
N LYS A 59 -8.14 8.68 6.30
CA LYS A 59 -8.66 10.01 6.65
C LYS A 59 -9.51 9.99 7.93
N LYS A 60 -10.29 8.91 8.14
CA LYS A 60 -11.20 8.74 9.28
C LYS A 60 -10.54 8.32 10.61
N ALA A 61 -9.24 8.06 10.65
CA ALA A 61 -8.57 7.59 11.86
C ALA A 61 -8.04 8.71 12.77
N ASN A 62 -8.02 9.96 12.31
CA ASN A 62 -7.57 11.15 13.07
C ASN A 62 -8.62 12.27 13.07
N GLU A 63 -9.85 11.98 12.66
CA GLU A 63 -10.94 12.91 12.92
C GLU A 63 -11.32 12.69 14.39
N ASN A 64 -10.90 13.60 15.27
CA ASN A 64 -11.59 13.85 16.54
C ASN A 64 -13.02 14.28 16.16
N VAL A 65 -13.86 13.32 15.78
CA VAL A 65 -15.26 13.55 15.50
C VAL A 65 -15.88 13.83 16.88
N VAL A 66 -15.98 15.11 17.21
CA VAL A 66 -16.79 15.59 18.32
C VAL A 66 -18.21 15.09 18.06
N PHE A 67 -18.57 13.99 18.73
CA PHE A 67 -19.87 13.37 18.64
C PHE A 67 -20.84 14.21 19.46
N GLY A 68 -21.30 15.34 18.90
CA GLY A 68 -22.15 16.26 19.64
C GLY A 68 -22.37 17.58 18.93
N SER A 69 -23.26 17.60 17.94
CA SER A 69 -24.00 18.80 17.57
C SER A 69 -25.34 18.36 17.01
N THR A 70 -26.28 18.26 17.94
CA THR A 70 -27.74 18.21 17.79
C THR A 70 -28.22 18.90 16.51
N HIS A 71 -28.84 18.15 15.60
CA HIS A 71 -29.79 18.71 14.65
C HIS A 71 -31.16 18.66 15.32
N ASN A 72 -31.67 19.83 15.70
CA ASN A 72 -33.07 20.01 16.09
C ASN A 72 -33.93 19.85 14.82
N PHE A 73 -34.91 18.94 14.90
CA PHE A 73 -36.14 18.96 14.13
C PHE A 73 -37.29 19.25 15.08
#